data_AF-A0A940W821-F1
#
_entry.id   AF-A0A940W821-F1
#
_cell.length_a   1.000
_cell.length_b   1.000
_cell.length_c   1.000
_cell.angle_alpha   90.00
_cell.angle_beta   90.00
_cell.angle_gamma   90.00
#
_symmetry.space_group_name_H-M   'P 1'
#
loop_
_entity.id
_entity.type
_entity.pdbx_description
1 polymer ?
#
loop_
_entity_poly.entity_id
_entity_poly.type
_entity_poly.pdbx_seq_one_letter_code
_entity_poly.pdbx_strand_id
1 'polypeptide(L)'
;MRKPGGRDVLKLAAFLLLVAAAAYVLFFTPTGALFRTAEGRSALVKNLDTLVRSAGPLGPVVFVLIYAIGVLFLPATPFTIAGAVIFGKFHGMLYNLAADVLGASISF
;
A
#
# COMPACT_ATOMS: atom_id res chain seq x y z
N MET A 1 9.70 4.87 38.26
CA MET A 1 10.02 4.79 36.81
C MET A 1 10.91 3.58 36.58
N ARG A 2 10.47 2.58 35.82
CA ARG A 2 11.23 1.33 35.56
C ARG A 2 12.25 1.63 34.45
N LYS A 3 13.55 1.44 34.70
CA LYS A 3 14.57 1.59 33.65
C LYS A 3 14.31 0.55 32.55
N PRO A 4 14.24 0.94 31.26
CA PRO A 4 13.99 -0.02 30.18
C PRO A 4 15.14 -1.05 30.13
N GLY A 5 14.79 -2.33 30.04
CA GLY A 5 15.78 -3.39 29.92
C GLY A 5 16.43 -3.37 28.53
N GLY A 6 17.62 -3.98 28.37
CA GLY A 6 18.31 -4.01 27.06
C GLY A 6 17.46 -4.55 25.91
N ARG A 7 16.54 -5.49 26.18
CA ARG A 7 15.57 -6.00 25.20
C ARG A 7 14.55 -4.95 24.75
N ASP A 8 14.13 -4.07 25.65
CA ASP A 8 13.16 -3.01 25.35
C ASP A 8 13.83 -1.92 24.50
N VAL A 9 15.10 -1.60 24.79
CA VAL A 9 15.92 -0.70 23.98
C VAL A 9 16.16 -1.27 22.58
N LEU A 10 16.43 -2.57 22.44
CA LEU A 10 16.61 -3.22 21.13
C LEU A 10 15.32 -3.17 20.30
N LYS A 11 14.16 -3.46 20.90
CA LYS A 11 12.86 -3.37 20.21
C LYS A 11 12.57 -1.94 19.75
N LEU A 12 12.83 -0.96 20.61
CA LEU A 12 12.67 0.45 20.26
C LEU A 12 13.61 0.85 19.12
N ALA A 13 14.88 0.47 19.20
CA ALA A 13 15.86 0.75 18.15
C ALA A 13 15.44 0.12 16.81
N ALA A 14 15.03 -1.14 16.81
CA ALA A 14 14.54 -1.83 15.62
C ALA A 14 13.30 -1.15 15.01
N PHE A 15 12.35 -0.73 15.85
CA PHE A 15 11.18 0.03 15.40
C PHE A 15 11.56 1.38 14.78
N LEU A 16 12.41 2.16 15.44
CA LEU A 16 12.88 3.45 14.92
C LEU A 16 13.65 3.30 13.61
N LEU A 17 14.46 2.24 13.49
CA LEU A 17 15.21 1.94 12.28
C LEU A 17 14.27 1.59 11.12
N LEU A 18 13.22 0.78 11.38
CA LEU A 18 12.18 0.47 10.40
C LEU A 18 11.43 1.72 9.93
N VAL A 19 11.02 2.59 10.86
CA VAL A 19 10.35 3.86 10.53
C VAL A 19 11.27 4.79 9.74
N ALA A 20 12.54 4.91 10.15
CA ALA A 20 13.53 5.73 9.45
C ALA A 20 13.81 5.20 8.04
N ALA A 21 13.88 3.87 7.86
CA ALA A 21 14.03 3.25 6.54
C ALA A 21 12.83 3.52 5.64
N ALA A 22 11.61 3.37 6.14
CA ALA A 22 10.39 3.68 5.39
C ALA A 22 10.33 5.17 4.99
N ALA A 23 10.65 6.07 5.91
CA ALA A 23 10.76 7.50 5.62
C ALA A 23 11.85 7.77 4.58
N TYR A 24 13.03 7.17 4.73
CA TYR A 24 14.12 7.34 3.77
C TYR A 24 13.69 6.91 2.36
N VAL A 25 13.06 5.76 2.22
CA VAL A 25 12.55 5.27 0.93
C VAL A 25 11.52 6.25 0.35
N LEU A 26 10.53 6.68 1.13
CA LEU A 26 9.48 7.56 0.62
C LEU A 26 9.98 8.96 0.24
N PHE A 27 10.96 9.50 0.96
CA PHE A 27 11.41 10.89 0.79
C PHE A 27 12.65 11.05 -0.08
N PHE A 28 13.56 10.08 -0.08
CA PHE A 28 14.88 10.21 -0.71
C PHE A 28 15.08 9.29 -1.92
N THR A 29 14.14 8.37 -2.23
CA THR A 29 14.23 7.54 -3.44
C THR A 29 13.32 8.04 -4.56
N PRO A 30 13.69 7.81 -5.85
CA PRO A 30 12.81 8.07 -6.99
C PRO A 30 11.48 7.32 -6.89
N THR A 31 11.47 6.12 -6.29
CA THR A 31 10.26 5.32 -6.07
C THR A 31 9.27 6.03 -5.15
N GLY A 32 9.76 6.78 -4.16
CA GLY A 32 8.91 7.62 -3.31
C GLY A 32 8.17 8.73 -4.07
N ALA A 33 8.71 9.18 -5.22
CA ALA A 33 8.04 10.16 -6.07
C ALA A 33 6.75 9.61 -6.70
N LEU A 34 6.63 8.28 -6.87
CA LEU A 34 5.40 7.63 -7.34
C LEU A 34 4.21 7.91 -6.41
N PHE A 35 4.46 8.03 -5.11
CA PHE A 35 3.40 8.29 -4.13
C PHE A 35 3.23 9.78 -3.84
N ARG A 36 4.33 10.55 -3.85
CA ARG A 36 4.30 11.97 -3.46
C ARG A 36 3.85 12.90 -4.58
N THR A 37 4.20 12.64 -5.84
CA THR A 37 3.91 13.56 -6.96
C THR A 37 2.57 13.24 -7.61
N ALA A 38 1.93 14.24 -8.23
CA ALA A 38 0.70 14.02 -8.98
C ALA A 38 0.93 13.09 -10.19
N GLU A 39 2.00 13.33 -10.94
CA GLU A 39 2.40 12.52 -12.09
C GLU A 39 2.68 11.06 -11.71
N GLY A 40 3.39 10.85 -10.61
CA GLY A 40 3.68 9.52 -10.07
C GLY A 40 2.42 8.75 -9.70
N ARG A 41 1.46 9.40 -9.04
CA ARG A 41 0.18 8.78 -8.67
C ARG A 41 -0.63 8.44 -9.91
N SER A 42 -0.68 9.33 -10.90
CA SER A 42 -1.34 9.04 -12.18
C SER A 42 -0.69 7.88 -12.92
N ALA A 43 0.65 7.78 -12.91
CA ALA A 43 1.37 6.66 -13.49
C ALA A 43 1.07 5.33 -12.77
N LEU A 44 1.02 5.34 -11.44
CA LEU A 44 0.65 4.18 -10.63
C LEU A 44 -0.76 3.69 -10.99
N VAL A 45 -1.74 4.59 -11.02
CA VAL A 45 -3.13 4.26 -11.39
C VAL A 45 -3.19 3.71 -12.81
N LYS A 46 -2.48 4.32 -13.77
CA LYS A 46 -2.45 3.85 -15.17
C LYS A 46 -1.84 2.46 -15.29
N ASN A 47 -0.77 2.17 -14.56
CA ASN A 47 -0.13 0.85 -14.58
C ASN A 47 -1.06 -0.22 -13.98
N LEU A 48 -1.73 0.10 -12.87
CA LEU A 48 -2.73 -0.77 -12.27
C LEU A 48 -3.92 -0.99 -13.22
N ASP A 49 -4.45 0.07 -13.84
CA ASP A 49 -5.54 -0.02 -14.82
C ASP A 49 -5.16 -0.90 -16.01
N THR A 50 -3.93 -0.75 -16.53
CA THR A 50 -3.42 -1.58 -17.63
C THR A 50 -3.40 -3.06 -17.24
N LEU A 51 -2.91 -3.36 -16.04
CA LEU A 51 -2.82 -4.73 -15.53
C LEU A 51 -4.22 -5.33 -15.29
N VAL A 52 -5.11 -4.57 -14.67
CA VAL A 52 -6.51 -4.95 -14.43
C VAL A 52 -7.23 -5.23 -15.74
N ARG A 53 -7.09 -4.34 -16.74
CA ARG A 53 -7.71 -4.51 -18.06
C ARG A 53 -7.14 -5.70 -18.81
N SER A 54 -5.84 -5.97 -18.70
CA SER A 54 -5.22 -7.14 -19.34
C SER A 54 -5.74 -8.48 -18.78
N ALA A 55 -6.23 -8.48 -17.54
CA ALA A 55 -6.87 -9.64 -16.91
C ALA A 55 -8.35 -9.84 -17.32
N GLY A 56 -8.92 -8.92 -18.12
CA GLY A 56 -10.28 -9.03 -18.62
C GLY A 56 -11.33 -9.15 -17.50
N PRO A 57 -12.23 -10.15 -17.53
CA PRO A 57 -13.23 -10.35 -16.48
C PRO A 57 -12.67 -10.58 -15.07
N LEU A 58 -11.40 -11.03 -14.96
CA LEU A 58 -10.73 -11.24 -13.67
C LEU A 58 -10.05 -9.98 -13.12
N GLY A 59 -10.16 -8.83 -13.82
CA GLY A 59 -9.58 -7.56 -13.41
C GLY A 59 -9.83 -7.18 -11.94
N PRO A 60 -11.08 -7.24 -11.43
CA PRO A 60 -11.35 -6.96 -10.02
C PRO A 60 -10.60 -7.88 -9.04
N VAL A 61 -10.50 -9.17 -9.36
CA VAL A 61 -9.80 -10.14 -8.51
C VAL A 61 -8.30 -9.84 -8.49
N VAL A 62 -7.71 -9.54 -9.65
CA VAL A 62 -6.31 -9.16 -9.76
C VAL A 62 -6.02 -7.88 -8.98
N PHE A 63 -6.90 -6.87 -9.07
CA PHE A 63 -6.77 -5.65 -8.27
C PHE A 63 -6.79 -5.94 -6.77
N VAL A 64 -7.75 -6.74 -6.30
CA VAL A 64 -7.89 -7.09 -4.88
C VAL A 64 -6.63 -7.79 -4.36
N LEU A 65 -6.07 -8.74 -5.11
CA LEU A 65 -4.85 -9.46 -4.71
C LEU A 65 -3.63 -8.53 -4.67
N ILE A 66 -3.45 -7.67 -5.66
CA ILE A 66 -2.33 -6.71 -5.71
C ILE A 66 -2.43 -5.71 -4.57
N TYR A 67 -3.62 -5.18 -4.31
CA TYR A 67 -3.85 -4.30 -3.18
C TYR A 67 -3.53 -5.03 -1.87
N ALA A 68 -4.16 -6.19 -1.62
CA ALA A 68 -4.03 -6.93 -0.36
C ALA A 68 -2.57 -7.31 -0.05
N ILE A 69 -1.78 -7.66 -1.07
CA ILE A 69 -0.34 -7.94 -0.91
C ILE A 69 0.45 -6.63 -0.77
N GLY A 70 0.10 -5.61 -1.55
CA GLY A 70 0.78 -4.32 -1.55
C GLY A 70 0.72 -3.60 -0.21
N VAL A 71 -0.43 -3.66 0.47
CA VAL A 71 -0.65 -2.97 1.76
C VAL A 71 0.17 -3.54 2.92
N LEU A 72 0.73 -4.76 2.77
CA LEU A 72 1.64 -5.34 3.77
C LEU A 72 2.93 -4.52 3.93
N PHE A 73 3.33 -3.79 2.89
CA PHE A 73 4.59 -3.05 2.85
C PHE A 73 4.43 -1.58 2.48
N LEU A 74 3.32 -1.22 1.83
CA LEU A 74 3.05 0.11 1.29
C LEU A 74 1.80 0.73 1.94
N PRO A 75 1.68 2.06 1.94
CA PRO A 75 0.44 2.71 2.37
C PRO A 75 -0.76 2.23 1.54
N ALA A 76 -1.92 2.05 2.19
CA ALA A 76 -3.15 1.65 1.51
C ALA A 76 -3.71 2.74 0.58
N THR A 77 -3.54 4.01 0.96
CA THR A 77 -4.15 5.19 0.33
C THR A 77 -3.99 5.27 -1.20
N PRO A 78 -2.80 5.06 -1.78
CA PRO A 78 -2.62 5.03 -3.24
C PRO A 78 -3.49 3.97 -3.92
N PHE A 79 -3.60 2.77 -3.34
CA PHE A 79 -4.43 1.70 -3.88
C PHE A 79 -5.92 2.03 -3.73
N THR A 80 -6.34 2.58 -2.58
CA THR A 80 -7.72 3.01 -2.37
C THR A 80 -8.18 4.02 -3.41
N ILE A 81 -7.34 5.02 -3.70
CA ILE A 81 -7.60 6.03 -4.74
C ILE A 81 -7.62 5.37 -6.12
N ALA A 82 -6.67 4.48 -6.42
CA ALA A 82 -6.63 3.76 -7.69
C ALA A 82 -7.91 2.95 -7.93
N GLY A 83 -8.40 2.21 -6.92
CA GLY A 83 -9.64 1.44 -7.03
C GLY A 83 -10.85 2.32 -7.35
N ALA A 84 -10.96 3.48 -6.70
CA ALA A 84 -12.03 4.45 -6.96
C ALA A 84 -11.96 5.06 -8.37
N VAL A 85 -10.74 5.31 -8.89
CA VAL A 85 -10.53 5.85 -10.24
C VAL A 85 -10.79 4.80 -11.32
N ILE A 86 -10.32 3.56 -11.12
CA ILE A 86 -10.40 2.48 -12.12
C ILE A 86 -11.82 1.92 -12.23
N PHE A 87 -12.47 1.63 -11.10
CA PHE A 87 -13.78 0.95 -11.07
C PHE A 87 -14.95 1.89 -10.76
N GLY A 88 -14.67 3.16 -10.46
CA GLY A 88 -15.68 4.13 -10.02
C GLY A 88 -15.99 4.03 -8.53
N LYS A 89 -16.83 4.95 -8.03
CA LYS A 89 -17.07 5.14 -6.59
C LYS A 89 -17.59 3.88 -5.87
N PHE A 90 -18.62 3.23 -6.41
CA PHE A 90 -19.28 2.10 -5.75
C PHE A 90 -18.48 0.80 -5.86
N HIS A 91 -18.14 0.36 -7.08
CA HIS A 91 -17.37 -0.87 -7.27
C HIS A 91 -15.96 -0.76 -6.70
N GLY A 92 -15.31 0.40 -6.86
CA GLY A 92 -14.01 0.68 -6.23
C GLY A 92 -14.06 0.56 -4.72
N MET A 93 -15.11 1.09 -4.06
CA MET A 93 -15.30 0.92 -2.62
C MET A 93 -15.41 -0.56 -2.23
N LEU A 94 -16.21 -1.36 -2.95
CA LEU A 94 -16.37 -2.79 -2.66
C LEU A 94 -15.06 -3.56 -2.80
N TYR A 95 -14.31 -3.32 -3.87
CA TYR A 95 -13.04 -4.00 -4.11
C TYR A 95 -11.94 -3.54 -3.14
N ASN A 96 -11.89 -2.26 -2.79
CA ASN A 96 -10.99 -1.77 -1.76
C ASN A 96 -11.29 -2.42 -0.40
N LEU A 97 -12.57 -2.49 -0.01
CA LEU A 97 -12.96 -3.15 1.25
C LEU A 97 -12.55 -4.62 1.28
N ALA A 98 -12.79 -5.35 0.19
CA ALA A 98 -12.38 -6.75 0.08
C ALA A 98 -10.86 -6.89 0.21
N ALA A 99 -10.09 -6.02 -0.45
CA ALA A 99 -8.64 -6.02 -0.37
C ALA A 99 -8.10 -5.65 1.02
N ASP A 100 -8.67 -4.63 1.66
CA ASP A 100 -8.29 -4.20 3.01
C ASP A 100 -8.55 -5.32 4.03
N VAL A 101 -9.70 -5.98 3.96
CA VAL A 101 -10.02 -7.12 4.83
C VAL A 101 -9.04 -8.26 4.62
N LEU A 102 -8.76 -8.64 3.37
CA LEU A 102 -7.81 -9.70 3.06
C LEU A 102 -6.38 -9.36 3.51
N GLY A 103 -5.90 -8.14 3.24
CA GLY A 103 -4.58 -7.69 3.65
C GLY A 103 -4.43 -7.63 5.18
N ALA A 104 -5.46 -7.16 5.88
CA ALA A 104 -5.51 -7.19 7.34
C ALA A 104 -5.49 -8.63 7.87
N SER A 105 -6.30 -9.54 7.30
CA SER A 105 -6.31 -10.95 7.70
C SER A 105 -4.99 -11.66 7.49
N ILE A 106 -4.19 -11.28 6.48
CA ILE A 106 -2.85 -11.84 6.26
C ILE A 106 -1.82 -11.28 7.27
N SER A 107 -2.06 -10.08 7.79
CA SER A 107 -1.12 -9.38 8.69
C SER A 107 -1.23 -9.82 10.16
N PHE A 108 -2.38 -10.36 10.58
CA PHE A 108 -2.68 -10.77 11.96
C PHE A 108 -2.56 -12.28 12.14
#